data_AF-A0A562TB98-F1
#
_entry.id   AF-A0A562TB98-F1
#
_cell.length_a   1.000
_cell.length_b   1.000
_cell.length_c   1.000
_cell.angle_alpha   90.00
_cell.angle_beta   90.00
_cell.angle_gamma   90.00
#
_symmetry.space_group_name_H-M   'P 1'
#
loop_
_entity.id
_entity.type
_entity.pdbx_description
1 polymer ?
#
loop_
_entity_poly.entity_id
_entity_poly.type
_entity_poly.pdbx_seq_one_letter_code
_entity_poly.pdbx_strand_id
1 'polypeptide(L)'
;MQRHHFLLLALAAITTLFTACGKDNDQPGTGEYLLVAPNTTSMLSDFRITVYKISAEGSYRATMDQGSSFEGKDLDFTPLTAAQHDSLKNFLFTLPVDSLEASNVKVFGCPGCADGPAWLLGYKAPGEALREWHIDYGAVPAYLQSYLEALYRVTRTME
;
A
#
# COMPACT_ATOMS: atom_id res chain seq x y z
N MET A 1 -20.23 -69.83 5.60
CA MET A 1 -20.06 -69.00 4.38
C MET A 1 -20.03 -67.53 4.80
N GLN A 2 -18.85 -66.96 5.08
CA GLN A 2 -18.74 -65.59 5.61
C GLN A 2 -17.34 -65.05 5.34
N ARG A 3 -17.01 -64.83 4.06
CA ARG A 3 -15.66 -64.47 3.61
C ARG A 3 -15.65 -63.49 2.43
N HIS A 4 -16.61 -62.56 2.35
CA HIS A 4 -16.63 -61.58 1.26
C HIS A 4 -16.91 -60.13 1.68
N HIS A 5 -17.10 -59.83 2.97
CA HIS A 5 -17.40 -58.46 3.41
C HIS A 5 -16.19 -57.62 3.83
N PHE A 6 -14.99 -58.21 3.95
CA PHE A 6 -13.80 -57.47 4.38
C PHE A 6 -13.01 -56.81 3.24
N LEU A 7 -13.30 -57.11 1.97
CA LEU A 7 -12.51 -56.60 0.84
C LEU A 7 -13.01 -55.26 0.28
N LEU A 8 -14.22 -54.83 0.63
CA LEU A 8 -14.83 -53.60 0.08
C LEU A 8 -14.52 -52.32 0.89
N LEU A 9 -13.91 -52.44 2.07
CA LEU A 9 -13.55 -51.30 2.92
C LEU A 9 -12.16 -50.71 2.64
N ALA A 10 -11.34 -51.34 1.79
CA ALA A 10 -9.99 -50.87 1.50
C ALA A 10 -9.89 -49.93 0.29
N LEU A 11 -10.98 -49.68 -0.44
CA LEU A 11 -10.97 -48.89 -1.70
C LEU A 11 -11.63 -47.50 -1.59
N ALA A 12 -11.89 -47.02 -0.37
CA ALA A 12 -12.54 -45.73 -0.13
C ALA A 12 -11.62 -44.64 0.45
N ALA A 13 -10.31 -44.88 0.54
CA ALA A 13 -9.37 -43.99 1.25
C ALA A 13 -8.36 -43.23 0.36
N ILE A 14 -8.50 -43.27 -0.98
CA ILE A 14 -7.47 -42.77 -1.92
C ILE A 14 -7.91 -41.52 -2.73
N THR A 15 -9.12 -40.99 -2.53
CA THR A 15 -9.63 -39.86 -3.34
C THR A 15 -9.64 -38.49 -2.65
N THR A 16 -9.08 -38.34 -1.46
CA THR A 16 -9.07 -37.05 -0.72
C THR A 16 -7.77 -36.25 -0.83
N LEU A 17 -6.90 -36.56 -1.79
CA LEU A 17 -5.75 -35.72 -2.13
C LEU A 17 -6.08 -34.67 -3.20
N PHE A 18 -7.28 -34.07 -3.13
CA PHE A 18 -7.50 -32.79 -3.80
C PHE A 18 -6.74 -31.73 -3.03
N THR A 19 -5.55 -31.48 -3.54
CA THR A 19 -4.67 -30.35 -3.25
C THR A 19 -5.49 -29.08 -3.03
N ALA A 20 -5.67 -28.74 -1.76
CA ALA A 20 -5.91 -27.37 -1.36
C ALA A 20 -4.64 -26.59 -1.70
N CYS A 21 -4.55 -26.11 -2.95
CA CYS A 21 -3.78 -24.92 -3.25
C CYS A 21 -4.45 -23.80 -2.46
N GLY A 22 -4.00 -23.61 -1.20
CA GLY A 22 -4.06 -22.29 -0.62
C GLY A 22 -3.33 -21.40 -1.59
N LYS A 23 -4.05 -20.51 -2.27
CA LYS A 23 -3.43 -19.27 -2.69
C LYS A 23 -2.91 -18.69 -1.40
N ASP A 24 -1.59 -18.76 -1.20
CA ASP A 24 -0.89 -17.84 -0.32
C ASP A 24 -1.26 -16.47 -0.88
N ASN A 25 -2.36 -15.95 -0.38
CA ASN A 25 -2.66 -14.54 -0.43
C ASN A 25 -1.50 -13.97 0.37
N ASP A 26 -0.45 -13.54 -0.35
CA ASP A 26 0.62 -12.70 0.17
C ASP A 26 -0.04 -11.44 0.71
N GLN A 27 -0.61 -11.58 1.91
CA GLN A 27 -1.30 -10.53 2.59
C GLN A 27 -0.21 -9.50 2.89
N PRO A 28 -0.32 -8.27 2.37
CA PRO A 28 0.78 -7.33 2.42
C PRO A 28 1.11 -7.07 3.89
N GLY A 29 2.37 -7.31 4.26
CA GLY A 29 2.85 -7.45 5.64
C GLY A 29 2.07 -6.64 6.68
N THR A 30 1.67 -7.30 7.76
CA THR A 30 0.96 -6.68 8.90
C THR A 30 1.86 -5.76 9.75
N GLY A 31 3.14 -5.64 9.37
CA GLY A 31 4.13 -4.80 10.01
C GLY A 31 4.08 -3.33 9.58
N GLU A 32 5.22 -2.68 9.72
CA GLU A 32 5.42 -1.28 9.37
C GLU A 32 5.23 -1.05 7.87
N TYR A 33 4.52 0.00 7.47
CA TYR A 33 4.43 0.39 6.06
C TYR A 33 4.15 1.87 5.84
N LEU A 34 4.50 2.30 4.62
CA LEU A 34 4.24 3.60 4.05
C LEU A 34 3.26 3.46 2.87
N LEU A 35 2.20 4.26 2.87
CA LEU A 35 1.32 4.50 1.73
C LEU A 35 1.67 5.84 1.10
N VAL A 36 1.79 5.84 -0.23
CA VAL A 36 2.11 7.03 -1.01
C VAL A 36 1.14 7.12 -2.17
N ALA A 37 0.44 8.24 -2.28
CA ALA A 37 -0.34 8.58 -3.46
C ALA A 37 0.18 9.91 -4.04
N PRO A 38 1.06 9.88 -5.06
CA PRO A 38 1.47 11.07 -5.77
C PRO A 38 0.34 11.58 -6.67
N ASN A 39 0.31 12.89 -6.94
CA ASN A 39 -0.59 13.56 -7.86
C ASN A 39 -2.09 13.34 -7.54
N THR A 40 -2.56 13.70 -6.35
CA THR A 40 -3.97 13.52 -5.96
C THR A 40 -4.90 14.64 -6.48
N THR A 41 -4.51 15.34 -7.56
CA THR A 41 -5.21 16.54 -8.04
C THR A 41 -6.61 16.23 -8.59
N SER A 42 -7.56 17.14 -8.33
CA SER A 42 -9.00 16.87 -8.31
C SER A 42 -9.77 17.32 -9.55
N MET A 43 -9.13 17.49 -10.71
CA MET A 43 -9.77 18.19 -11.83
C MET A 43 -10.64 17.32 -12.76
N LEU A 44 -10.57 15.98 -12.69
CA LEU A 44 -11.34 15.09 -13.57
C LEU A 44 -12.01 13.97 -12.76
N SER A 45 -13.33 13.83 -12.92
CA SER A 45 -14.19 12.91 -12.16
C SER A 45 -13.84 11.42 -12.33
N ASP A 46 -13.05 11.07 -13.34
CA ASP A 46 -12.69 9.70 -13.70
C ASP A 46 -11.21 9.39 -13.41
N PHE A 47 -10.51 10.28 -12.70
CA PHE A 47 -9.10 10.09 -12.41
C PHE A 47 -8.91 9.11 -11.25
N ARG A 48 -8.20 8.01 -11.51
CA ARG A 48 -7.77 7.06 -10.48
C ARG A 48 -6.35 7.40 -10.04
N ILE A 49 -6.14 7.42 -8.74
CA ILE A 49 -4.85 7.71 -8.13
C ILE A 49 -4.13 6.40 -7.90
N THR A 50 -2.89 6.30 -8.39
CA THR A 50 -1.98 5.19 -8.06
C THR A 50 -1.52 5.34 -6.62
N VAL A 51 -1.68 4.27 -5.83
CA VAL A 51 -1.22 4.20 -4.46
C VAL A 51 -0.12 3.15 -4.37
N TYR A 52 1.00 3.51 -3.77
CA TYR A 52 2.10 2.59 -3.47
C TYR A 52 2.08 2.25 -1.99
N LYS A 53 2.06 0.95 -1.66
CA LYS A 53 2.34 0.45 -0.30
C LYS A 53 3.78 -0.06 -0.27
N ILE A 54 4.57 0.43 0.67
CA ILE A 54 6.00 0.13 0.82
C ILE A 54 6.20 -0.42 2.23
N SER A 55 6.65 -1.67 2.35
CA SER A 55 7.11 -2.28 3.61
C SER A 55 8.56 -2.75 3.47
N ALA A 56 9.12 -3.34 4.53
CA ALA A 56 10.46 -3.93 4.48
C ALA A 56 10.53 -5.18 3.59
N GLU A 57 9.42 -5.91 3.49
CA GLU A 57 9.32 -7.22 2.83
C GLU A 57 8.87 -7.11 1.36
N GLY A 58 8.21 -6.01 1.00
CA GLY A 58 7.68 -5.85 -0.34
C GLY A 58 7.14 -4.46 -0.63
N SER A 59 6.85 -4.23 -1.91
CA SER A 59 6.12 -3.05 -2.33
C SER A 59 5.01 -3.43 -3.29
N TYR A 60 3.91 -2.72 -3.22
CA TYR A 60 2.68 -3.04 -3.92
C TYR A 60 2.09 -1.77 -4.51
N ARG A 61 1.33 -1.91 -5.59
CA ARG A 61 0.54 -0.85 -6.19
C ARG A 61 -0.95 -1.18 -6.09
N ALA A 62 -1.74 -0.17 -5.82
CA ALA A 62 -3.19 -0.21 -5.95
C ALA A 62 -3.64 1.04 -6.70
N THR A 63 -4.93 1.08 -7.01
CA THR A 63 -5.59 2.26 -7.53
C THR A 63 -6.78 2.58 -6.64
N MET A 64 -6.96 3.85 -6.30
CA MET A 64 -8.14 4.32 -5.60
C MET A 64 -8.81 5.44 -6.39
N ASP A 65 -10.12 5.58 -6.20
CA ASP A 65 -10.83 6.76 -6.69
C ASP A 65 -10.31 8.00 -5.95
N GLN A 66 -10.46 9.17 -6.56
CA GLN A 66 -10.11 10.42 -5.89
C GLN A 66 -10.74 10.48 -4.50
N GLY A 67 -9.94 10.91 -3.54
CA GLY A 67 -10.35 10.93 -2.16
C GLY A 67 -9.29 11.58 -1.29
N SER A 68 -9.76 12.15 -0.20
CA SER A 68 -8.95 12.85 0.79
C SER A 68 -8.49 11.94 1.92
N SER A 69 -8.39 10.62 1.75
CA SER A 69 -7.88 9.72 2.82
C SER A 69 -7.69 8.28 2.34
N PHE A 70 -6.79 7.53 2.99
CA PHE A 70 -6.75 6.07 2.89
C PHE A 70 -7.67 5.37 3.91
N GLU A 71 -8.15 6.10 4.93
CA GLU A 71 -8.99 5.56 5.98
C GLU A 71 -10.30 4.99 5.43
N GLY A 72 -10.64 3.77 5.87
CA GLY A 72 -11.84 3.07 5.43
C GLY A 72 -11.80 2.59 3.96
N LYS A 73 -10.67 2.72 3.26
CA LYS A 73 -10.49 2.19 1.91
C LYS A 73 -9.93 0.79 1.95
N ASP A 74 -10.63 -0.15 1.34
CA ASP A 74 -10.10 -1.46 1.00
C ASP A 74 -9.46 -1.37 -0.39
N LEU A 75 -8.12 -1.46 -0.44
CA LEU A 75 -7.35 -1.28 -1.66
C LEU A 75 -6.82 -2.63 -2.14
N ASP A 76 -7.11 -2.96 -3.39
CA ASP A 76 -6.60 -4.18 -4.03
C ASP A 76 -5.14 -3.98 -4.49
N PHE A 77 -4.22 -4.51 -3.70
CA PHE A 77 -2.78 -4.33 -3.89
C PHE A 77 -2.19 -5.43 -4.75
N THR A 78 -1.59 -5.05 -5.88
CA THR A 78 -0.77 -5.91 -6.73
C THR A 78 0.72 -5.75 -6.38
N PRO A 79 1.48 -6.84 -6.17
CA PRO A 79 2.90 -6.74 -5.87
C PRO A 79 3.70 -6.13 -7.03
N LEU A 80 4.71 -5.35 -6.68
CA LEU A 80 5.71 -4.83 -7.62
C LEU A 80 6.84 -5.83 -7.83
N THR A 81 7.62 -5.62 -8.89
CA THR A 81 8.84 -6.41 -9.12
C THR A 81 9.90 -6.13 -8.05
N ALA A 82 10.83 -7.07 -7.85
CA ALA A 82 11.93 -6.89 -6.90
C ALA A 82 12.76 -5.62 -7.17
N ALA A 83 13.03 -5.31 -8.44
CA ALA A 83 13.77 -4.10 -8.82
C ALA A 83 13.03 -2.80 -8.46
N GLN A 84 11.69 -2.79 -8.60
CA GLN A 84 10.86 -1.66 -8.19
C GLN A 84 10.81 -1.54 -6.66
N HIS A 85 10.67 -2.66 -5.95
CA HIS A 85 10.74 -2.68 -4.50
C HIS A 85 12.09 -2.17 -3.98
N ASP A 86 13.21 -2.61 -4.56
CA ASP A 86 14.55 -2.15 -4.19
C ASP A 86 14.73 -0.63 -4.38
N SER A 87 14.05 -0.06 -5.37
CA SER A 87 14.05 1.38 -5.62
C SER A 87 13.17 2.16 -4.62
N LEU A 88 12.21 1.51 -3.96
CA LEU A 88 11.23 2.14 -3.06
C LEU A 88 11.50 1.94 -1.57
N LYS A 89 12.04 0.78 -1.18
CA LYS A 89 12.08 0.36 0.23
C LYS A 89 12.77 1.35 1.17
N ASN A 90 13.76 2.09 0.68
CA ASN A 90 14.48 3.08 1.48
C ASN A 90 13.62 4.30 1.84
N PHE A 91 12.54 4.59 1.10
CA PHE A 91 11.63 5.68 1.44
C PHE A 91 10.86 5.41 2.75
N LEU A 92 10.58 4.13 3.07
CA LEU A 92 10.00 3.78 4.37
C LEU A 92 10.87 4.27 5.53
N PHE A 93 12.17 3.99 5.46
CA PHE A 93 13.12 4.27 6.55
C PHE A 93 13.64 5.72 6.57
N THR A 94 13.42 6.48 5.50
CA THR A 94 13.89 7.87 5.36
C THR A 94 12.77 8.88 5.48
N LEU A 95 11.52 8.44 5.65
CA LEU A 95 10.40 9.33 5.93
C LEU A 95 10.66 10.04 7.27
N PRO A 96 10.65 11.39 7.32
CA PRO A 96 10.90 12.14 8.55
C PRO A 96 9.64 12.17 9.44
N VAL A 97 9.22 11.01 9.93
CA VAL A 97 7.99 10.80 10.71
C VAL A 97 7.95 11.70 11.93
N ASP A 98 9.04 11.79 12.71
CA ASP A 98 9.12 12.65 13.89
C ASP A 98 8.83 14.12 13.57
N SER A 99 9.31 14.62 12.42
CA SER A 99 9.06 16.01 11.99
C SER A 99 7.62 16.22 11.55
N LEU A 100 7.04 15.24 10.85
CA LEU A 100 5.62 15.24 10.47
C LEU A 100 4.72 15.23 11.70
N GLU A 101 5.04 14.45 12.72
CA GLU A 101 4.28 14.37 13.97
C GLU A 101 4.44 15.65 14.81
N ALA A 102 5.67 16.13 14.97
CA ALA A 102 5.95 17.35 15.73
C ALA A 102 5.24 18.60 15.17
N SER A 103 4.91 18.60 13.88
CA SER A 103 4.16 19.67 13.24
C SER A 103 2.73 19.85 13.80
N ASN A 104 2.16 18.81 14.41
CA ASN A 104 0.77 18.76 14.89
C ASN A 104 -0.29 19.10 13.83
N VAL A 105 0.06 19.08 12.54
CA VAL A 105 -0.88 19.29 11.43
C VAL A 105 -0.95 18.04 10.55
N LYS A 106 -2.17 17.73 10.08
CA LYS A 106 -2.42 16.66 9.11
C LYS A 106 -2.54 17.16 7.67
N VAL A 107 -2.58 18.48 7.49
CA VAL A 107 -2.76 19.13 6.20
C VAL A 107 -1.74 20.27 6.09
N PHE A 108 -0.89 20.18 5.07
CA PHE A 108 0.06 21.21 4.67
C PHE A 108 -0.47 21.86 3.39
N GLY A 109 -0.84 23.13 3.46
CA GLY A 109 -1.40 23.89 2.33
C GLY A 109 -2.92 23.95 2.32
N CYS A 110 -3.52 24.11 1.13
CA CYS A 110 -4.95 24.33 0.97
C CYS A 110 -5.67 23.04 0.54
N PRO A 111 -6.41 22.36 1.43
CA PRO A 111 -7.23 21.23 1.04
C PRO A 111 -8.34 21.69 0.09
N GLY A 112 -8.32 21.24 -1.17
CA GLY A 112 -9.38 21.51 -2.15
C GLY A 112 -9.24 22.81 -2.95
N CYS A 113 -8.11 23.53 -2.87
CA CYS A 113 -7.79 24.54 -3.87
C CYS A 113 -7.60 23.90 -5.25
N ALA A 114 -7.79 24.64 -6.34
CA ALA A 114 -7.81 24.12 -7.72
C ALA A 114 -6.56 23.32 -8.13
N ASP A 115 -5.45 23.53 -7.44
CA ASP A 115 -4.18 22.82 -7.65
C ASP A 115 -4.05 21.52 -6.82
N GLY A 116 -5.03 21.21 -5.95
CA GLY A 116 -5.20 19.96 -5.20
C GLY A 116 -4.06 19.59 -4.25
N PRO A 117 -4.24 18.59 -3.36
CA PRO A 117 -3.08 17.99 -2.72
C PRO A 117 -2.20 17.34 -3.79
N ALA A 118 -0.90 17.52 -3.62
CA ALA A 118 0.11 16.87 -4.44
C ALA A 118 0.38 15.45 -3.98
N TRP A 119 0.24 15.24 -2.66
CA TRP A 119 0.63 14.02 -1.99
C TRP A 119 -0.35 13.66 -0.90
N LEU A 120 -0.72 12.39 -0.87
CA LEU A 120 -1.27 11.74 0.31
C LEU A 120 -0.24 10.76 0.84
N LEU A 121 0.20 10.97 2.08
CA LEU A 121 1.12 10.08 2.78
C LEU A 121 0.38 9.38 3.90
N GLY A 122 0.64 8.09 4.05
CA GLY A 122 0.12 7.26 5.14
C GLY A 122 1.27 6.51 5.78
N TYR A 123 1.40 6.53 7.10
CA TYR A 123 2.41 5.75 7.80
C TYR A 123 1.77 4.95 8.91
N LYS A 124 2.09 3.66 8.97
CA LYS A 124 1.65 2.77 10.03
C LYS A 124 2.85 2.09 10.65
N ALA A 125 3.11 2.40 11.92
CA ALA A 125 4.05 1.67 12.74
C ALA A 125 3.43 0.34 13.24
N PRO A 126 4.24 -0.63 13.66
CA PRO A 126 3.75 -1.89 14.21
C PRO A 126 2.83 -1.68 15.41
N GLY A 127 1.60 -2.21 15.34
CA GLY A 127 0.61 -2.10 16.41
C GLY A 127 -0.11 -0.74 16.51
N GLU A 128 0.22 0.22 15.64
CA GLU A 128 -0.41 1.55 15.64
C GLU A 128 -1.50 1.71 14.58
N ALA A 129 -2.33 2.73 14.74
CA ALA A 129 -3.27 3.17 13.71
C ALA A 129 -2.52 3.82 12.53
N LEU A 130 -3.14 3.81 11.35
CA LEU A 130 -2.61 4.54 10.20
C LEU A 130 -2.67 6.04 10.48
N ARG A 131 -1.55 6.73 10.27
CA ARG A 131 -1.43 8.19 10.33
C ARG A 131 -1.35 8.73 8.92
N GLU A 132 -2.04 9.83 8.65
CA GLU A 132 -2.14 10.39 7.31
C GLU A 132 -1.82 11.88 7.28
N TRP A 133 -1.14 12.30 6.20
CA TRP A 133 -0.83 13.69 5.91
C TRP A 133 -1.16 14.04 4.47
N HIS A 134 -1.83 15.18 4.30
CA HIS A 134 -2.14 15.81 3.03
C HIS A 134 -1.16 16.92 2.77
N ILE A 135 -0.48 16.89 1.64
CA ILE A 135 0.53 17.90 1.33
C ILE A 135 0.25 18.44 -0.08
N ASP A 136 -0.01 19.74 -0.14
CA ASP A 136 -0.15 20.53 -1.36
C ASP A 136 1.22 20.80 -2.00
N TYR A 137 1.28 20.89 -3.34
CA TYR A 137 2.51 21.18 -4.11
C TYR A 137 3.14 22.49 -3.66
N GLY A 138 2.32 23.51 -3.39
CA GLY A 138 2.79 24.84 -2.99
C GLY A 138 3.16 24.97 -1.51
N ALA A 139 2.93 23.93 -0.71
CA ALA A 139 3.07 24.00 0.75
C ALA A 139 3.90 22.84 1.33
N VAL A 140 4.71 22.17 0.50
CA VAL A 140 5.63 21.13 0.95
C VAL A 140 6.61 21.75 1.96
N PRO A 141 6.67 21.24 3.21
CA PRO A 141 7.66 21.71 4.18
C PRO A 141 9.08 21.48 3.66
N ALA A 142 9.99 22.41 3.93
CA ALA A 142 11.37 22.35 3.42
C ALA A 142 12.08 21.03 3.77
N TYR A 143 11.84 20.46 4.95
CA TYR A 143 12.42 19.18 5.38
C TYR A 143 11.92 17.97 4.58
N LEU A 144 10.79 18.10 3.88
CA LEU A 144 10.12 17.03 3.15
C LEU A 144 10.30 17.16 1.63
N GLN A 145 10.74 18.31 1.14
CA GLN A 145 10.84 18.61 -0.27
C GLN A 145 11.73 17.61 -1.03
N SER A 146 12.99 17.44 -0.59
CA SER A 146 13.90 16.51 -1.27
C SER A 146 13.43 15.05 -1.22
N TYR A 147 12.77 14.66 -0.13
CA TYR A 147 12.18 13.33 0.04
C TYR A 147 11.08 13.09 -1.00
N LEU A 148 10.11 14.01 -1.12
CA LEU A 148 8.99 13.87 -2.06
C LEU A 148 9.43 13.97 -3.51
N GLU A 149 10.38 14.85 -3.84
CA GLU A 149 10.91 14.94 -5.20
C GLU A 149 11.64 13.66 -5.63
N ALA A 150 12.41 13.04 -4.72
CA ALA A 150 13.08 11.77 -4.99
C ALA A 150 12.05 10.65 -5.18
N LEU A 151 11.05 10.58 -4.30
CA LEU A 151 9.97 9.61 -4.38
C LEU A 151 9.20 9.75 -5.70
N TYR A 152 8.86 10.98 -6.10
CA TYR A 152 8.19 11.29 -7.37
C TYR A 152 8.96 10.77 -8.58
N ARG A 153 10.28 11.05 -8.60
CA ARG A 153 11.15 10.61 -9.69
C ARG A 153 11.14 9.09 -9.83
N VAL A 154 11.16 8.37 -8.71
CA VAL A 154 11.13 6.90 -8.71
C VAL A 154 9.77 6.38 -9.16
N THR A 155 8.67 6.85 -8.57
CA THR A 155 7.32 6.33 -8.88
C THR A 155 6.91 6.61 -10.33
N ARG A 156 7.31 7.75 -10.90
CA ARG A 156 7.01 8.11 -12.30
C ARG A 156 7.67 7.18 -13.33
N THR A 157 8.76 6.50 -12.97
CA THR A 157 9.40 5.52 -13.87
C THR A 157 8.72 4.15 -13.85
N MET A 158 7.71 3.97 -12.99
CA MET A 158 6.99 2.71 -12.78
C MET A 158 5.58 2.68 -13.39
N GLU A 159 5.12 3.82 -13.91
CA GLU A 159 3.87 3.99 -14.67
C GLU A 159 4.07 3.54 -16.13
#